data_AF-A0A7R7YP79-F1
#
_entry.id   AF-A0A7R7YP79-F1
#
_cell.length_a   1.000
_cell.length_b   1.000
_cell.length_c   1.000
_cell.angle_alpha   90.00
_cell.angle_beta   90.00
_cell.angle_gamma   90.00
#
_symmetry.space_group_name_H-M   'P 1'
#
loop_
_entity.id
_entity.type
_entity.pdbx_description
1 polymer ?
#
loop_
_entity_poly.entity_id
_entity_poly.type
_entity_poly.pdbx_seq_one_letter_code
_entity_poly.pdbx_strand_id
1 'polypeptide(L)'
;MSNAKNLNVKCAELGRQLASVRDQEGKPIEEKVLNAALAVLEEQGPYAMFLYLKARHDKVAKPMSEKSLGFLKEVFGEELGKANDILEAIKELAKDLDKLLFARDLLRTALAYARYHVKARGEGAA
;
A
#
# COMPACT_ATOMS: atom_id res chain seq x y z
N MET A 1 17.29 -1.82 23.68
CA MET A 1 17.08 -2.59 22.43
C MET A 1 15.67 -2.32 21.93
N SER A 2 15.46 -1.28 21.12
CA SER A 2 14.22 -1.12 20.36
C SER A 2 14.52 -1.48 18.92
N ASN A 3 13.83 -2.50 18.43
CA ASN A 3 14.01 -3.13 17.14
C ASN A 3 13.43 -2.22 16.04
N ALA A 4 13.97 -1.00 15.89
CA ALA A 4 13.79 -0.12 14.74
C ALA A 4 14.44 -0.73 13.49
N LYS A 5 14.16 -2.01 13.21
CA LYS A 5 14.30 -2.61 11.89
C LYS A 5 13.61 -1.64 10.94
N ASN A 6 14.45 -1.00 10.14
CA ASN A 6 14.19 0.28 9.50
C ASN A 6 12.83 0.27 8.80
N LEU A 7 11.83 0.99 9.34
CA LEU A 7 10.48 1.05 8.75
C LEU A 7 10.51 1.48 7.28
N ASN A 8 11.51 2.26 6.90
CA ASN A 8 11.76 2.59 5.50
C ASN A 8 12.09 1.34 4.67
N VAL A 9 12.94 0.42 5.17
CA VAL A 9 13.22 -0.86 4.50
C VAL A 9 11.94 -1.68 4.34
N LYS A 10 11.09 -1.76 5.38
CA LYS A 10 9.79 -2.45 5.25
C LYS A 10 8.87 -1.77 4.22
N CYS A 11 8.89 -0.44 4.14
CA CYS A 11 8.17 0.29 3.08
C CYS A 11 8.73 -0.02 1.70
N ALA A 12 10.06 -0.13 1.55
CA ALA A 12 10.70 -0.51 0.28
C ALA A 12 10.36 -1.95 -0.11
N GLU A 13 10.31 -2.87 0.85
CA GLU A 13 9.87 -4.26 0.66
C GLU A 13 8.41 -4.32 0.21
N LEU A 14 7.50 -3.63 0.91
CA LEU A 14 6.11 -3.50 0.48
C LEU A 14 6.05 -2.88 -0.93
N GLY A 15 6.81 -1.81 -1.19
CA GLY A 15 6.89 -1.17 -2.50
C GLY A 15 7.28 -2.14 -3.62
N ARG A 16 8.30 -2.99 -3.39
CA ARG A 16 8.69 -4.05 -4.31
C ARG A 16 7.58 -5.08 -4.52
N GLN A 17 6.88 -5.47 -3.47
CA GLN A 17 5.76 -6.41 -3.55
C GLN A 17 4.58 -5.81 -4.35
N LEU A 18 4.27 -4.53 -4.14
CA LEU A 18 3.23 -3.79 -4.87
C LEU A 18 3.59 -3.66 -6.35
N ALA A 19 4.83 -3.27 -6.67
CA ALA A 19 5.32 -3.21 -8.05
C ALA A 19 5.32 -4.58 -8.76
N SER A 20 5.27 -5.68 -8.01
CA SER A 20 5.23 -7.05 -8.55
C SER A 20 3.81 -7.59 -8.70
N VAL A 21 2.80 -6.81 -8.32
CA VAL A 21 1.40 -7.18 -8.56
C VAL A 21 1.17 -7.34 -10.06
N ARG A 22 0.45 -8.40 -10.39
CA ARG A 22 -0.05 -8.68 -11.74
C ARG A 22 -1.56 -8.79 -11.68
N ASP A 23 -2.22 -8.42 -12.76
CA ASP A 23 -3.65 -8.68 -12.91
C ASP A 23 -3.93 -10.17 -13.14
N GLN A 24 -5.22 -10.51 -13.27
CA GLN A 24 -5.67 -11.88 -13.50
C GLN A 24 -5.18 -12.48 -14.84
N GLU A 25 -4.75 -11.64 -15.78
CA GLU A 25 -4.19 -12.03 -17.09
C GLU A 25 -2.65 -12.09 -17.04
N GLY A 26 -2.03 -11.84 -15.88
CA GLY A 26 -0.59 -11.85 -15.70
C GLY A 26 0.12 -10.55 -16.11
N LYS A 27 -0.60 -9.50 -16.50
CA LYS A 27 -0.01 -8.21 -16.87
C LYS A 27 0.49 -7.48 -15.63
N PRO A 28 1.71 -6.91 -15.66
CA PRO A 28 2.24 -6.18 -14.52
C PRO A 28 1.42 -4.91 -14.25
N ILE A 29 1.37 -4.50 -12.98
CA ILE A 29 0.76 -3.23 -12.60
C ILE A 29 1.43 -2.06 -13.34
N GLU A 30 0.60 -1.15 -13.85
CA GLU A 30 1.09 0.03 -14.56
C GLU A 30 1.41 1.18 -13.59
N GLU A 31 2.40 1.99 -13.93
CA GLU A 31 2.81 3.15 -13.12
C GLU A 31 1.64 4.12 -12.85
N LYS A 32 0.75 4.30 -13.84
CA LYS A 32 -0.43 5.19 -13.74
C LYS A 32 -1.37 4.80 -12.59
N VAL A 33 -1.47 3.51 -12.27
CA VAL A 33 -2.31 3.03 -11.16
C VAL A 33 -1.71 3.46 -9.82
N LEU A 34 -0.39 3.34 -9.68
CA LEU A 34 0.34 3.76 -8.47
C LEU A 34 0.29 5.29 -8.29
N ASN A 35 0.42 6.06 -9.38
CA ASN A 35 0.29 7.52 -9.35
C ASN A 35 -1.12 7.94 -8.92
N ALA A 36 -2.17 7.30 -9.45
CA ALA A 36 -3.54 7.61 -9.06
C ALA A 36 -3.82 7.24 -7.60
N ALA A 37 -3.33 6.09 -7.13
CA ALA A 37 -3.45 5.68 -5.73
C ALA A 37 -2.74 6.66 -4.78
N LEU A 38 -1.53 7.11 -5.13
CA LEU A 38 -0.79 8.13 -4.38
C LEU A 38 -1.56 9.44 -4.30
N ALA A 39 -2.10 9.95 -5.41
CA ALA A 39 -2.87 11.19 -5.43
C ALA A 39 -4.08 11.11 -4.49
N VAL A 40 -4.86 10.02 -4.57
CA VAL A 40 -6.02 9.84 -3.68
C VAL A 40 -5.60 9.68 -2.21
N LEU A 41 -4.50 8.98 -1.93
CA LEU A 41 -3.97 8.85 -0.57
C LEU A 41 -3.55 10.21 0.02
N GLU A 42 -2.92 11.06 -0.78
CA GLU A 42 -2.42 12.37 -0.36
C GLU A 42 -3.55 13.39 -0.18
N GLU A 43 -4.57 13.35 -1.03
CA GLU A 43 -5.69 14.30 -0.95
C GLU A 43 -6.80 13.86 0.01
N GLN A 44 -7.15 12.57 0.00
CA GLN A 44 -8.38 12.05 0.63
C GLN A 44 -8.10 11.01 1.73
N GLY A 45 -6.85 10.53 1.85
CA GLY A 45 -6.44 9.58 2.88
C GLY A 45 -6.62 8.10 2.51
N PRO A 46 -6.18 7.19 3.41
CA PRO A 46 -6.00 5.78 3.08
C PRO A 46 -7.31 5.04 2.80
N TYR A 47 -8.41 5.39 3.47
CA TYR A 47 -9.71 4.75 3.22
C TYR A 47 -10.18 5.01 1.79
N ALA A 48 -10.14 6.28 1.38
CA ALA A 48 -10.52 6.70 0.04
C ALA A 48 -9.63 6.06 -1.03
N MET A 49 -8.32 5.94 -0.78
CA MET A 49 -7.38 5.31 -1.71
C MET A 49 -7.73 3.83 -1.99
N PHE A 50 -7.98 3.03 -0.95
CA PHE A 50 -8.37 1.62 -1.15
C PHE A 50 -9.75 1.47 -1.78
N LEU A 51 -10.70 2.36 -1.42
CA LEU A 51 -12.01 2.38 -2.07
C LEU A 51 -11.91 2.75 -3.56
N TYR A 52 -11.08 3.74 -3.90
CA TYR A 52 -10.77 4.14 -5.28
C TYR A 52 -10.16 2.98 -6.07
N LEU A 53 -9.15 2.30 -5.52
CA LEU A 53 -8.55 1.12 -6.14
C LEU A 53 -9.60 0.06 -6.44
N LYS A 54 -10.46 -0.26 -5.46
CA LYS A 54 -11.54 -1.24 -5.64
C LYS A 54 -12.52 -0.82 -6.76
N ALA A 55 -12.83 0.46 -6.89
CA ALA A 55 -13.80 0.97 -7.86
C ALA A 55 -13.24 1.15 -9.27
N ARG A 56 -11.96 1.49 -9.42
CA ARG A 56 -11.34 1.90 -10.70
C ARG A 56 -10.28 0.94 -11.22
N HIS A 57 -9.73 0.10 -10.35
CA HIS A 57 -8.59 -0.79 -10.63
C HIS A 57 -8.81 -2.17 -10.00
N ASP A 58 -10.03 -2.70 -10.13
CA ASP A 58 -10.49 -3.96 -9.52
C ASP A 58 -9.56 -5.15 -9.79
N LYS A 59 -8.98 -5.22 -10.99
CA LYS A 59 -8.02 -6.24 -11.42
C LYS A 59 -6.77 -6.35 -10.55
N VAL A 60 -6.36 -5.27 -9.88
CA VAL A 60 -5.16 -5.21 -9.01
C VAL A 60 -5.48 -4.79 -7.58
N ALA A 61 -6.71 -4.32 -7.31
CA ALA A 61 -7.13 -3.81 -6.01
C ALA A 61 -7.00 -4.85 -4.89
N LYS A 62 -7.44 -6.08 -5.15
CA LYS A 62 -7.38 -7.17 -4.17
C LYS A 62 -5.94 -7.50 -3.73
N PRO A 63 -5.01 -7.85 -4.63
CA PRO A 63 -3.64 -8.17 -4.22
C PRO A 63 -2.91 -6.96 -3.61
N MET A 64 -3.20 -5.73 -4.04
CA MET A 64 -2.69 -4.53 -3.37
C MET A 64 -3.20 -4.43 -1.93
N SER A 65 -4.50 -4.61 -1.72
CA SER A 65 -5.14 -4.55 -0.40
C SER A 65 -4.59 -5.61 0.55
N GLU A 66 -4.42 -6.85 0.08
CA GLU A 66 -3.89 -7.96 0.88
C GLU A 66 -2.44 -7.72 1.33
N LYS A 67 -1.58 -7.24 0.41
CA LYS A 67 -0.19 -6.91 0.72
C LYS A 67 -0.09 -5.76 1.73
N SER A 68 -0.85 -4.69 1.51
CA SER A 68 -0.91 -3.57 2.43
C SER A 68 -1.46 -3.96 3.80
N LEU A 69 -2.49 -4.82 3.85
CA LEU A 69 -3.03 -5.33 5.12
C LEU A 69 -1.98 -6.15 5.89
N GLY A 70 -1.26 -7.05 5.20
CA GLY A 70 -0.18 -7.82 5.81
C GLY A 70 0.90 -6.93 6.42
N PHE A 71 1.35 -5.92 5.67
CA PHE A 71 2.29 -4.93 6.14
C PHE A 71 1.78 -4.15 7.37
N LEU A 72 0.54 -3.64 7.33
CA LEU A 72 -0.02 -2.89 8.45
C LEU A 72 -0.20 -3.78 9.69
N LYS A 73 -0.62 -5.05 9.53
CA LYS A 73 -0.67 -6.01 10.65
C LYS A 73 0.71 -6.26 11.25
N GLU A 74 1.76 -6.28 10.45
CA GLU A 74 3.13 -6.40 10.95
C GLU A 74 3.58 -5.17 11.75
N VAL A 75 3.12 -3.97 11.37
CA VAL A 75 3.50 -2.70 12.02
C VAL A 75 2.69 -2.44 13.29
N PHE A 76 1.36 -2.62 13.23
CA PHE A 76 0.42 -2.28 14.30
C PHE A 76 0.07 -3.47 15.21
N GLY A 77 0.48 -4.69 14.82
CA GLY A 77 0.37 -5.88 15.66
C GLY A 77 -1.08 -6.24 16.03
N GLU A 78 -1.30 -6.49 17.32
CA GLU A 78 -2.58 -6.98 17.87
C GLU A 78 -3.77 -6.06 17.57
N GLU A 79 -3.54 -4.76 17.43
CA GLU A 79 -4.58 -3.77 17.12
C GLU A 79 -5.32 -4.10 15.83
N LEU A 80 -4.61 -4.63 14.83
CA LEU A 80 -5.19 -5.04 13.56
C LEU A 80 -5.43 -6.55 13.47
N GLY A 81 -5.21 -7.30 14.54
CA GLY A 81 -5.33 -8.76 14.56
C GLY A 81 -6.71 -9.28 14.13
N LYS A 82 -7.76 -8.50 14.40
CA LYS A 82 -9.16 -8.84 14.08
C LYS A 82 -9.65 -8.29 12.73
N ALA A 83 -8.88 -7.42 12.06
CA ALA A 83 -9.30 -6.86 10.78
C ALA A 83 -9.24 -7.93 9.68
N ASN A 84 -10.35 -8.16 8.99
CA ASN A 84 -10.46 -9.16 7.92
C ASN A 84 -10.01 -8.62 6.58
N ASP A 85 -10.18 -7.30 6.37
CA ASP A 85 -9.76 -6.62 5.17
C ASP A 85 -9.09 -5.26 5.46
N ILE A 86 -8.55 -4.65 4.41
CA ILE A 86 -7.83 -3.39 4.51
C ILE A 86 -8.73 -2.22 4.94
N LEU A 87 -10.00 -2.21 4.54
CA LEU A 87 -10.93 -1.13 4.89
C LEU A 87 -11.32 -1.21 6.36
N GLU A 88 -11.52 -2.41 6.90
CA GLU A 88 -11.67 -2.65 8.34
C GLU A 88 -10.42 -2.20 9.10
N ALA A 89 -9.23 -2.55 8.62
CA ALA A 89 -7.98 -2.13 9.26
C ALA A 89 -7.84 -0.60 9.30
N ILE A 90 -8.11 0.10 8.19
CA ILE A 90 -8.05 1.57 8.16
C ILE A 90 -9.12 2.19 9.07
N LYS A 91 -10.32 1.62 9.17
CA LYS A 91 -11.35 2.08 10.11
C LYS A 91 -10.93 1.92 11.56
N GLU A 92 -10.23 0.83 11.89
CA GLU A 92 -9.69 0.62 13.24
C GLU A 92 -8.65 1.67 13.57
N LEU A 93 -7.66 1.89 12.68
CA LEU A 93 -6.65 2.92 12.86
C LEU A 93 -7.25 4.33 12.92
N ALA A 94 -8.34 4.59 12.21
CA ALA A 94 -9.02 5.89 12.23
C ALA A 94 -9.65 6.26 13.59
N LYS A 95 -9.71 5.32 14.55
CA LYS A 95 -10.10 5.63 15.93
C LYS A 95 -9.03 6.43 16.68
N ASP A 96 -7.80 6.46 16.16
CA ASP A 96 -6.66 7.22 16.68
C ASP A 96 -5.99 8.00 15.53
N LEU A 97 -6.02 9.33 15.62
CA LEU A 97 -5.53 10.19 14.55
C LEU A 97 -4.04 9.96 14.25
N ASP A 98 -3.21 9.77 15.28
CA ASP A 98 -1.77 9.62 15.10
C ASP A 98 -1.46 8.31 14.38
N LYS A 99 -2.20 7.25 14.68
CA LYS A 99 -2.06 5.95 14.00
C LYS A 99 -2.52 6.03 12.55
N LEU A 100 -3.62 6.73 12.29
CA LEU A 100 -4.11 6.94 10.93
C LEU A 100 -3.10 7.74 10.08
N LEU A 101 -2.55 8.83 10.63
CA LEU A 101 -1.53 9.64 9.96
C LEU A 101 -0.25 8.83 9.74
N PHE A 102 0.16 8.04 10.72
CA PHE A 102 1.34 7.18 10.59
C PHE A 102 1.16 6.11 9.52
N ALA A 103 0.01 5.43 9.46
CA ALA A 103 -0.29 4.47 8.40
C ALA A 103 -0.34 5.13 7.02
N ARG A 104 -0.89 6.34 6.91
CA ARG A 104 -0.85 7.14 5.68
C ARG A 104 0.59 7.38 5.23
N ASP A 105 1.49 7.76 6.12
CA ASP A 105 2.90 8.02 5.77
C ASP A 105 3.66 6.76 5.34
N LEU A 106 3.41 5.63 6.00
CA LEU A 106 3.99 4.35 5.60
C LEU A 106 3.50 3.91 4.21
N LEU A 107 2.18 4.00 3.96
CA LEU A 107 1.60 3.66 2.66
C LEU A 107 2.10 4.59 1.55
N ARG A 108 2.23 5.90 1.84
CA ARG A 108 2.78 6.89 0.89
C ARG A 108 4.22 6.55 0.52
N THR A 109 5.04 6.24 1.52
CA THR A 109 6.45 5.85 1.31
C THR A 109 6.55 4.55 0.50
N ALA A 110 5.75 3.54 0.84
CA ALA A 110 5.75 2.27 0.11
C ALA A 110 5.27 2.41 -1.35
N LEU A 111 4.23 3.22 -1.60
CA LEU A 111 3.76 3.50 -2.96
C LEU A 111 4.79 4.28 -3.77
N ALA A 112 5.54 5.20 -3.16
CA ALA A 112 6.65 5.88 -3.82
C ALA A 112 7.74 4.89 -4.24
N TYR A 113 8.13 3.95 -3.36
CA TYR A 113 9.05 2.86 -3.73
C TYR A 113 8.48 1.95 -4.83
N ALA A 114 7.19 1.62 -4.77
CA ALA A 114 6.54 0.83 -5.82
C ALA A 114 6.64 1.51 -7.18
N ARG A 115 6.39 2.84 -7.23
CA ARG A 115 6.51 3.63 -8.45
C ARG A 115 7.92 3.57 -9.02
N TYR A 116 8.95 3.75 -8.20
CA TYR A 116 10.34 3.65 -8.64
C TYR A 116 10.71 2.24 -9.12
N HIS A 117 10.20 1.19 -8.48
CA HIS A 117 10.40 -0.18 -8.96
C HIS A 117 9.74 -0.45 -10.32
N VAL A 118 8.54 0.09 -10.56
CA VAL A 118 7.89 -0.02 -11.88
C VAL A 118 8.69 0.76 -12.93
N LYS A 119 9.11 2.00 -12.61
CA LYS A 119 9.90 2.84 -13.51
C LYS A 119 11.23 2.19 -13.90
N ALA A 120 11.97 1.65 -12.94
CA ALA A 120 13.24 0.95 -13.18
C ALA A 120 13.08 -0.30 -14.07
N ARG A 121 11.93 -0.98 -14.04
CA ARG A 121 11.63 -2.09 -14.96
C ARG A 121 11.37 -1.61 -16.39
N GLY A 122 10.77 -0.43 -16.54
CA GLY A 122 10.53 0.18 -17.85
C GLY A 122 11.79 0.70 -18.52
N GLU A 123 12.72 1.29 -17.75
CA GLU A 123 14.01 1.79 -18.26
C GLU A 123 14.99 0.66 -18.61
N GLY A 124 14.87 -0.53 -18.00
CA GLY A 124 15.68 -1.71 -18.33
C GLY A 124 15.14 -2.58 -19.48
N ALA A 125 14.01 -2.19 -20.08
CA ALA A 125 13.36 -2.90 -21.19
C ALA A 125 13.38 -2.10 -22.51
N ALA A 126 14.09 -0.96 -22.52
CA ALA A 126 14.29 -0.08 -23.68
C ALA A 126 15.67 -0.28 -24.30
#